data_AF-A0A2N2ACS1-F1
#
_entry.id   AF-A0A2N2ACS1-F1
#
_cell.length_a   1.000
_cell.length_b   1.000
_cell.length_c   1.000
_cell.angle_alpha   90.00
_cell.angle_beta   90.00
_cell.angle_gamma   90.00
#
_symmetry.space_group_name_H-M   'P 1'
#
loop_
_entity.id
_entity.type
_entity.pdbx_description
1 polymer ?
#
loop_
_entity_poly.entity_id
_entity_poly.type
_entity_poly.pdbx_seq_one_letter_code
_entity_poly.pdbx_strand_id
1 'polypeptide(L)'
;MLILTIMACAQTRAEPEGHLPSNAQENRMPGEYLVGLVAGADPVVVRKLFAAYGVAEWRHIRKDTYLVRLQNDPGTEAMARLAQETAAVRYVEANRVYTTQ
;
A
#
# COMPACT_ATOMS: atom_id res chain seq x y z
N MET A 1 -61.81 -17.75 -18.90
CA MET A 1 -60.89 -16.69 -18.43
C MET A 1 -59.85 -17.36 -17.56
N LEU A 2 -58.66 -17.63 -18.10
CA LEU A 2 -57.57 -18.34 -17.44
C LEU A 2 -56.33 -17.45 -17.55
N ILE A 3 -55.85 -16.91 -16.43
CA ILE A 3 -54.67 -16.04 -16.40
C ILE A 3 -53.44 -16.95 -16.31
N LEU A 4 -52.68 -17.01 -17.40
CA LEU A 4 -51.41 -17.72 -17.51
C LEU A 4 -50.33 -16.89 -16.77
N THR A 5 -49.98 -17.28 -15.54
CA THR A 5 -48.93 -16.60 -14.77
C THR A 5 -47.55 -17.06 -15.30
N ILE A 6 -46.80 -16.12 -15.86
CA ILE A 6 -45.44 -16.32 -16.32
C ILE A 6 -44.55 -16.32 -15.07
N MET A 7 -44.07 -17.49 -14.65
CA MET A 7 -42.97 -17.56 -13.66
C MET A 7 -41.71 -17.01 -14.32
N ALA A 8 -41.40 -15.76 -14.04
CA ALA A 8 -40.07 -15.22 -14.26
C ALA A 8 -39.15 -15.85 -13.20
N CYS A 9 -38.36 -16.85 -13.60
CA CYS A 9 -37.19 -17.26 -12.81
C CYS A 9 -36.23 -16.06 -12.79
N ALA A 10 -36.27 -15.27 -11.73
CA ALA A 10 -35.19 -14.38 -11.37
C ALA A 10 -33.98 -15.27 -11.04
N GLN A 11 -33.20 -15.57 -12.08
CA GLN A 11 -31.88 -16.16 -11.95
C GLN A 11 -31.01 -15.07 -11.31
N THR A 12 -31.03 -14.99 -9.97
CA THR A 12 -29.93 -14.35 -9.24
C THR A 12 -28.69 -15.11 -9.66
N ARG A 13 -27.97 -14.55 -10.63
CA ARG A 13 -26.59 -14.88 -10.91
C ARG A 13 -25.88 -14.55 -9.60
N ALA A 14 -25.66 -15.56 -8.77
CA ALA A 14 -24.56 -15.52 -7.85
C ALA A 14 -23.35 -15.24 -8.74
N GLU A 15 -22.89 -14.00 -8.73
CA GLU A 15 -21.55 -13.68 -9.21
C GLU A 15 -20.66 -14.70 -8.51
N PRO A 16 -19.79 -15.42 -9.24
CA PRO A 16 -18.77 -16.17 -8.55
C PRO A 16 -18.03 -15.12 -7.73
N GLU A 17 -18.19 -15.17 -6.40
CA GLU A 17 -17.25 -14.55 -5.50
C GLU A 17 -15.92 -15.13 -5.95
N GLY A 18 -15.24 -14.34 -6.77
CA GLY A 18 -13.90 -14.61 -7.20
C GLY A 18 -13.16 -14.73 -5.90
N HIS A 19 -12.90 -15.98 -5.51
CA HIS A 19 -11.80 -16.32 -4.65
C HIS A 19 -10.57 -15.87 -5.45
N LEU A 20 -10.32 -14.56 -5.44
CA LEU A 20 -9.06 -13.97 -5.85
C LEU A 20 -8.07 -14.76 -5.02
N PRO A 21 -7.21 -15.58 -5.63
CA PRO A 21 -6.19 -16.24 -4.86
C PRO A 21 -5.49 -15.14 -4.07
N SER A 22 -5.27 -15.38 -2.79
CA SER A 22 -4.48 -14.56 -1.87
C SER A 22 -3.00 -14.50 -2.30
N ASN A 23 -2.74 -14.52 -3.61
CA ASN A 23 -1.47 -14.57 -4.30
C ASN A 23 -1.19 -13.25 -5.03
N ALA A 24 -1.83 -12.14 -4.62
CA ALA A 24 -1.17 -10.83 -4.65
C ALA A 24 -0.07 -10.75 -3.56
N GLN A 25 0.55 -11.90 -3.24
CA GLN A 25 1.72 -12.04 -2.38
C GLN A 25 2.90 -11.36 -3.09
N GLU A 26 3.06 -10.09 -2.73
CA GLU A 26 4.35 -9.45 -2.52
C GLU A 26 5.24 -9.33 -3.74
N ASN A 27 4.75 -8.67 -4.79
CA ASN A 27 5.65 -7.99 -5.71
C ASN A 27 6.20 -6.68 -5.09
N ARG A 28 6.63 -6.75 -3.83
CA ARG A 28 7.23 -5.66 -3.06
C ARG A 28 8.67 -6.03 -2.74
N MET A 29 9.56 -5.05 -2.72
CA MET A 29 10.91 -5.23 -2.19
C MET A 29 10.84 -5.16 -0.66
N PRO A 30 11.20 -6.23 0.07
CA PRO A 30 11.19 -6.24 1.53
C PRO A 30 12.05 -5.12 2.10
N GLY A 31 11.52 -4.41 3.09
CA GLY A 31 12.21 -3.30 3.76
C GLY A 31 12.37 -2.03 2.92
N GLU A 32 11.85 -1.97 1.69
CA GLU A 32 11.95 -0.78 0.84
C GLU A 32 10.62 -0.06 0.67
N TYR A 33 10.63 1.25 0.92
CA TYR A 33 9.43 2.08 0.91
C TYR A 33 9.66 3.40 0.20
N LEU A 34 8.63 3.87 -0.49
CA LEU A 34 8.52 5.22 -1.01
C LEU A 34 7.77 6.06 0.02
N VAL A 35 8.45 7.07 0.55
CA VAL A 35 7.88 8.00 1.55
C VAL A 35 7.73 9.36 0.91
N GLY A 36 6.49 9.80 0.77
CA GLY A 36 6.16 11.14 0.31
C GLY A 36 5.92 12.06 1.50
N LEU A 37 6.63 13.19 1.54
CA LEU A 37 6.45 14.22 2.56
C LEU A 37 5.47 15.30 2.08
N VAL A 38 4.89 16.02 3.04
CA VAL A 38 4.20 17.28 2.77
C VAL A 38 5.25 18.33 2.38
N ALA A 39 4.88 19.27 1.51
CA ALA A 39 5.79 20.32 1.04
C ALA A 39 6.31 21.16 2.24
N GLY A 40 7.63 21.35 2.29
CA GLY A 40 8.30 22.08 3.37
C GLY A 40 8.49 21.29 4.67
N ALA A 41 8.10 20.01 4.72
CA ALA A 41 8.39 19.15 5.86
C ALA A 41 9.91 18.88 5.97
N ASP A 42 10.42 18.85 7.20
CA ASP A 42 11.82 18.54 7.47
C ASP A 42 12.07 17.02 7.35
N PRO A 43 12.85 16.57 6.34
CA PRO A 43 13.14 15.15 6.15
C PRO A 43 13.95 14.54 7.30
N VAL A 44 14.71 15.34 8.04
CA VAL A 44 15.49 14.86 9.20
C VAL A 44 14.56 14.46 10.34
N VAL A 45 13.50 15.23 10.58
CA VAL A 45 12.49 14.91 11.59
C VAL A 45 11.72 13.65 11.19
N VAL A 46 11.30 13.56 9.92
CA VAL A 46 10.55 12.40 9.44
C VAL A 46 11.41 11.13 9.48
N ARG A 47 12.69 11.20 9.10
CA ARG A 47 13.61 10.05 9.17
C ARG A 47 13.69 9.45 10.58
N LYS A 48 13.58 10.25 11.64
CA LYS A 48 13.59 9.76 13.03
C LYS A 48 12.40 8.85 13.35
N LEU A 49 11.25 9.05 12.72
CA LEU A 49 10.07 8.17 12.90
C LEU A 49 10.35 6.74 12.43
N PHE A 50 11.15 6.59 11.37
CA PHE A 50 11.52 5.29 10.83
C PHE A 50 12.72 4.65 11.55
N ALA A 51 13.37 5.37 12.49
CA ALA A 51 14.59 4.91 13.14
C ALA A 51 14.41 3.60 13.94
N ALA A 52 13.21 3.37 14.49
CA ALA A 52 12.87 2.14 15.21
C ALA A 52 13.03 0.86 14.36
N TYR A 53 12.95 0.98 13.04
CA TYR A 53 13.10 -0.13 12.09
C TYR A 53 14.50 -0.23 11.50
N GLY A 54 15.43 0.63 11.94
CA GLY A 54 16.82 0.67 11.48
C GLY A 54 16.96 1.17 10.05
N VAL A 55 16.95 2.49 9.83
CA VAL A 55 17.09 3.11 8.51
C VAL A 55 18.51 2.88 7.95
N ALA A 56 18.63 2.00 6.94
CA ALA A 56 19.87 1.75 6.20
C ALA A 56 20.12 2.80 5.11
N GLU A 57 19.07 3.23 4.40
CA GLU A 57 19.17 4.24 3.35
C GLU A 57 18.00 5.21 3.44
N TRP A 58 18.28 6.49 3.25
CA TRP A 58 17.29 7.55 3.11
C TRP A 58 17.70 8.41 1.91
N ARG A 59 17.21 8.04 0.73
CA ARG A 59 17.63 8.65 -0.53
C ARG A 59 16.50 9.46 -1.13
N HIS A 60 16.76 10.73 -1.40
CA HIS A 60 15.84 11.56 -2.18
C HIS A 60 15.77 11.05 -3.62
N ILE A 61 14.55 10.89 -4.15
CA ILE A 61 14.35 10.42 -5.54
C ILE A 61 13.70 11.47 -6.43
N ARG A 62 12.73 12.24 -5.91
CA ARG A 62 12.11 13.36 -6.63
C ARG A 62 11.22 14.20 -5.70
N LYS A 63 11.15 15.51 -5.92
CA LYS A 63 10.25 16.45 -5.19
C LYS A 63 10.32 16.24 -3.66
N ASP A 64 9.25 15.78 -3.04
CA ASP A 64 9.18 15.49 -1.60
C ASP A 64 9.16 13.98 -1.33
N THR A 65 9.61 13.16 -2.29
CA THR A 65 9.60 11.70 -2.21
C THR A 65 11.00 11.15 -1.98
N TYR A 66 11.08 10.22 -1.04
CA TYR A 66 12.30 9.53 -0.64
C TYR A 66 12.11 8.02 -0.79
N LEU A 67 13.16 7.34 -1.25
CA LEU A 67 13.31 5.90 -1.07
C LEU A 67 13.94 5.66 0.30
N VAL A 68 13.30 4.81 1.08
CA VAL A 68 13.72 4.44 2.43
C VAL A 68 13.97 2.95 2.45
N ARG A 69 15.16 2.54 2.87
CA ARG A 69 15.51 1.13 3.08
C ARG A 69 15.68 0.89 4.57
N LEU A 70 14.94 -0.07 5.10
CA LEU A 70 14.91 -0.45 6.51
C LEU A 70 15.62 -1.79 6.68
N GLN A 71 16.34 -1.95 7.78
CA GLN A 71 17.01 -3.19 8.13
C GLN A 71 16.01 -4.25 8.60
N ASN A 72 15.00 -3.82 9.36
CA ASN A 72 13.91 -4.67 9.81
C ASN A 72 12.65 -4.28 9.05
N ASP A 73 12.14 -5.17 8.20
CA ASP A 73 10.92 -4.94 7.43
C ASP A 73 9.68 -5.08 8.32
N PRO A 74 8.95 -3.98 8.60
CA PRO A 74 7.76 -4.02 9.45
C PRO A 74 6.48 -4.37 8.67
N GLY A 75 6.56 -4.48 7.35
CA GLY A 75 5.39 -4.70 6.50
C GLY A 75 4.58 -3.44 6.22
N THR A 76 3.61 -3.56 5.33
CA THR A 76 2.82 -2.41 4.84
C THR A 76 1.86 -1.86 5.87
N GLU A 77 1.27 -2.71 6.72
CA GLU A 77 0.31 -2.27 7.73
C GLU A 77 0.96 -1.41 8.80
N ALA A 78 2.12 -1.82 9.32
CA ALA A 78 2.88 -1.04 10.30
C ALA A 78 3.34 0.30 9.71
N MET A 79 3.76 0.33 8.45
CA MET A 79 4.11 1.58 7.77
C MET A 79 2.90 2.50 7.55
N ALA A 80 1.73 1.95 7.24
CA ALA A 80 0.51 2.75 7.12
C ALA A 80 0.12 3.38 8.47
N ARG A 81 0.31 2.67 9.59
CA ARG A 81 0.11 3.20 10.95
C ARG A 81 1.15 4.29 11.27
N LEU A 82 2.43 4.05 11.01
CA LEU A 82 3.50 5.01 11.24
C LEU A 82 3.27 6.33 10.48
N ALA A 83 2.77 6.24 9.23
CA ALA A 83 2.46 7.41 8.42
C ALA A 83 1.39 8.32 9.07
N GLN A 84 0.49 7.75 9.89
CA GLN A 84 -0.57 8.47 10.58
C GLN A 84 -0.08 9.14 11.88
N GLU A 85 1.10 8.81 12.38
CA GLU A 85 1.66 9.40 13.60
C GLU A 85 2.13 10.85 13.40
N THR A 86 2.18 11.33 12.16
CA THR A 86 2.63 12.69 11.83
C THR A 86 1.88 13.28 10.64
N ALA A 87 1.64 14.60 10.68
CA ALA A 87 1.13 15.34 9.54
C ALA A 87 2.20 15.64 8.48
N ALA A 88 3.48 15.36 8.77
CA ALA A 88 4.60 15.63 7.85
C ALA A 88 4.71 14.59 6.72
N VAL A 89 4.06 13.44 6.87
CA VAL A 89 4.05 12.36 5.87
C VAL A 89 2.73 12.41 5.10
N ARG A 90 2.83 12.50 3.78
CA ARG A 90 1.68 12.46 2.86
C ARG A 90 1.29 11.03 2.49
N TYR A 91 2.28 10.17 2.27
CA TYR A 91 2.05 8.76 1.96
C TYR A 91 3.28 7.91 2.28
N VAL A 92 3.05 6.62 2.52
CA VAL A 92 4.07 5.57 2.55
C VAL A 92 3.57 4.38 1.75
N GLU A 93 4.36 3.94 0.78
CA GLU A 93 4.04 2.82 -0.11
C GLU A 93 5.22 1.86 -0.19
N ALA A 94 4.96 0.55 -0.29
CA ALA A 94 6.04 -0.40 -0.54
C ALA A 94 6.61 -0.21 -1.95
N ASN A 95 7.93 -0.27 -2.08
CA ASN A 95 8.58 -0.28 -3.40
C ASN A 95 8.25 -1.60 -4.11
N ARG A 96 7.80 -1.56 -5.36
CA ARG A 96 7.36 -2.75 -6.12
C ARG A 96 8.28 -3.03 -7.30
N VAL A 97 8.58 -4.30 -7.56
CA VAL A 97 9.43 -4.70 -8.69
C VAL A 97 8.54 -4.90 -9.93
N TYR A 98 8.60 -3.99 -10.89
CA TYR A 98 7.88 -4.20 -12.14
C TYR A 98 8.74 -5.04 -13.10
N THR A 99 8.33 -6.27 -13.39
CA THR A 99 8.88 -7.04 -14.50
C THR A 99 8.18 -6.61 -15.79
N THR A 100 8.89 -5.97 -16.71
CA THR A 100 8.44 -5.82 -18.10
C THR A 100 8.47 -7.20 -18.76
N GLN A 101 7.29 -7.70 -19.14
CA GLN A 101 7.17 -8.79 -20.10
C GLN A 101 7.31 -8.25 -21.52
#